data_AF-A0A2S5PB90-F1
#
_entry.id   AF-A0A2S5PB90-F1
#
_cell.length_a   1.000
_cell.length_b   1.000
_cell.length_c   1.000
_cell.angle_alpha   90.00
_cell.angle_beta   90.00
_cell.angle_gamma   90.00
#
_symmetry.space_group_name_H-M   'P 1'
#
loop_
_entity.id
_entity.type
_entity.pdbx_description
1 polymer ?
#
loop_
_entity_poly.entity_id
_entity_poly.type
_entity_poly.pdbx_seq_one_letter_code
_entity_poly.pdbx_strand_id
1 'polypeptide(L)'
;MMAGQRMRRMLVAGFLAAVGVACLIEASTTVRANAQPQAGAPRPGAAEDIGQEIAKSDPALYAAARQYFPGTAADVPSKRIFRLTRDQIDVTVASLLPGLTIPSVKEAMPRDLLQTNYEYADILSLNAANIGSYSGWVAGIAAKVREKPASVIDCASSNNSPACLKTKAHAFLTRAYRGDAATDTIDRMTAFYLSGVQSIGYAQATGELVEIGLNSPNFLFRQELEVNQNGRLSPAQLLQAVTYTLADAPPERLGLDSRRADDYLRSSKEAASTIGSIVASKEAREKILRFFMAWLEIKEAGDFTISRQSYPEFTPQLAAAMRSETRQFLRAQLEKPSPSLKDITQSTKTFVPRSMAQVYGETVATSTGSALVDLDPAQRLGIFSQPAVLASHSGPTDTRPIKRGVFWVRKVMCMEMDAPPLGVEPKLVDEKGLSERQRIEQSTSGPACSGCHKVINPFAFFQENYDALGRWRTIEHGKPIDPGILINFLDEEPVKTSTPVEALKLLTSSLMFKQCFVRQLFRFYMGRSEEPSDHPLLRRMLIEFVHNDEQDILRTIQVMASSDRIVRRQ
;
A
#
# COMPACT_ATOMS: atom_id res chain seq x y z
N MET A 1 27.79 -40.27 8.61
CA MET A 1 26.59 -39.89 7.82
C MET A 1 25.24 -40.21 8.50
N MET A 2 25.15 -40.92 9.63
CA MET A 2 23.85 -41.19 10.30
C MET A 2 23.51 -40.31 11.53
N ALA A 3 24.41 -39.44 11.98
CA ALA A 3 24.15 -38.55 13.14
C ALA A 3 23.35 -37.28 12.77
N GLY A 4 23.52 -36.73 11.56
CA GLY A 4 22.86 -35.49 11.13
C GLY A 4 21.35 -35.62 10.83
N GLN A 5 20.85 -36.84 10.60
CA GLN A 5 19.43 -37.08 10.32
C GLN A 5 18.56 -37.17 11.59
N ARG A 6 19.16 -37.46 12.76
CA ARG A 6 18.42 -37.52 14.04
C ARG A 6 18.15 -36.13 14.63
N MET A 7 19.05 -35.15 14.44
CA MET A 7 18.86 -33.77 14.90
C MET A 7 17.76 -33.04 14.12
N ARG A 8 17.63 -33.30 12.81
CA ARG A 8 16.56 -32.77 11.96
C ARG A 8 15.15 -33.21 12.38
N ARG A 9 15.01 -34.36 13.05
CA ARG A 9 13.71 -34.84 13.55
C ARG A 9 13.34 -34.28 14.93
N MET A 10 14.32 -33.89 15.75
CA MET A 10 14.05 -33.25 17.05
C MET A 10 13.62 -31.78 16.91
N LEU A 11 14.14 -31.05 15.92
CA LEU A 11 13.73 -29.65 15.66
C LEU A 11 12.30 -29.54 15.09
N VAL A 12 11.82 -30.55 14.35
CA VAL A 12 10.43 -30.60 13.86
C VAL A 12 9.46 -31.05 14.96
N ALA A 13 9.89 -31.86 15.92
CA ALA A 13 9.05 -32.32 17.03
C ALA A 13 8.89 -31.27 18.15
N GLY A 14 9.89 -30.39 18.36
CA GLY A 14 9.80 -29.30 19.34
C GLY A 14 8.84 -28.16 18.96
N PHE A 15 8.41 -28.09 17.69
CA PHE A 15 7.50 -27.05 17.19
C PHE A 15 6.02 -27.46 17.23
N LEU A 16 5.70 -28.74 17.51
CA LEU A 16 4.34 -29.28 17.52
C LEU A 16 3.79 -29.59 18.93
N ALA A 17 4.60 -29.44 19.99
CA ALA A 17 4.21 -29.80 21.36
C ALA A 17 3.90 -28.61 22.29
N ALA A 18 3.70 -27.41 21.76
CA ALA A 18 3.31 -26.21 22.54
C ALA A 18 1.93 -25.64 22.18
N VAL A 19 1.12 -26.39 21.43
CA VAL A 19 -0.28 -26.05 21.14
C VAL A 19 -1.13 -27.32 21.35
N GLY A 20 -1.46 -27.61 22.60
CA GLY A 20 -2.32 -28.74 22.90
C GLY A 20 -2.48 -28.99 24.40
N VAL A 21 -3.72 -28.88 24.86
CA VAL A 21 -4.28 -29.32 26.14
C VAL A 21 -4.33 -28.28 27.27
N ALA A 22 -5.48 -27.59 27.35
CA ALA A 22 -6.37 -27.38 28.52
C ALA A 22 -7.28 -26.17 28.20
N CYS A 23 -8.61 -26.16 28.32
CA CYS A 23 -9.62 -27.07 28.82
C CYS A 23 -10.95 -26.64 28.15
N LEU A 24 -11.72 -27.59 27.61
CA LEU A 24 -13.14 -27.43 27.30
C LEU A 24 -13.93 -27.91 28.54
N ILE A 25 -14.60 -26.99 29.23
CA ILE A 25 -15.81 -27.29 30.00
C ILE A 25 -16.80 -26.16 29.73
N GLU A 26 -17.96 -26.54 29.22
CA GLU A 26 -19.13 -25.70 28.98
C GLU A 26 -19.69 -25.12 30.29
N ALA A 27 -20.11 -23.87 30.26
CA ALA A 27 -21.25 -23.41 31.04
C ALA A 27 -21.88 -22.17 30.37
N SER A 28 -22.92 -22.43 29.60
CA SER A 28 -23.94 -21.48 29.20
C SER A 28 -24.65 -20.89 30.43
N THR A 29 -24.51 -19.59 30.67
CA THR A 29 -25.56 -18.76 31.27
C THR A 29 -25.45 -17.32 30.74
N THR A 30 -26.47 -16.90 30.02
CA THR A 30 -26.76 -15.50 29.69
C THR A 30 -27.07 -14.74 30.97
N VAL A 31 -26.21 -13.81 31.37
CA VAL A 31 -26.56 -12.71 32.28
C VAL A 31 -26.28 -11.40 31.57
N ARG A 32 -27.36 -10.75 31.12
CA ARG A 32 -27.36 -9.33 30.75
C ARG A 32 -27.07 -8.52 32.01
N ALA A 33 -25.84 -8.04 32.18
CA ALA A 33 -25.53 -6.99 33.13
C ALA A 33 -25.63 -5.64 32.40
N ASN A 34 -26.69 -4.88 32.73
CA ASN A 34 -26.77 -3.45 32.46
C ASN A 34 -25.61 -2.75 33.19
N ALA A 35 -24.56 -2.37 32.47
CA ALA A 35 -23.57 -1.43 32.96
C ALA A 35 -23.76 -0.11 32.20
N GLN A 36 -24.30 0.90 32.89
CA GLN A 36 -24.27 2.29 32.43
C GLN A 36 -22.80 2.72 32.25
N PRO A 37 -22.46 3.50 31.21
CA PRO A 37 -21.12 4.03 31.05
C PRO A 37 -20.87 5.07 32.14
N GLN A 38 -20.02 4.73 33.12
CA GLN A 38 -19.46 5.71 34.04
C GLN A 38 -18.51 6.63 33.27
N ALA A 39 -18.73 7.93 33.42
CA ALA A 39 -17.91 8.99 32.85
C ALA A 39 -16.44 8.82 33.29
N GLY A 40 -15.58 8.46 32.34
CA GLY A 40 -14.13 8.41 32.56
C GLY A 40 -13.56 9.81 32.76
N ALA A 41 -12.62 9.92 33.69
CA ALA A 41 -11.87 11.12 34.06
C ALA A 41 -11.18 11.82 32.85
N PRO A 42 -10.82 13.11 32.98
CA PRO A 42 -10.33 13.93 31.87
C PRO A 42 -9.05 13.35 31.25
N ARG A 43 -9.04 13.25 29.92
CA ARG A 43 -7.88 12.81 29.13
C ARG A 43 -6.74 13.83 29.25
N PRO A 44 -5.53 13.47 29.69
CA PRO A 44 -4.39 14.38 29.68
C PRO A 44 -3.73 14.40 28.29
N GLY A 45 -3.79 15.56 27.61
CA GLY A 45 -2.84 15.94 26.55
C GLY A 45 -2.92 15.19 25.22
N ALA A 46 -4.11 14.71 24.82
CA ALA A 46 -4.36 14.47 23.41
C ALA A 46 -4.25 15.81 22.66
N ALA A 47 -3.97 15.80 21.36
CA ALA A 47 -4.15 16.98 20.53
C ALA A 47 -5.60 17.47 20.63
N GLU A 48 -5.88 18.30 21.63
CA GLU A 48 -7.06 19.14 21.68
C GLU A 48 -7.00 20.01 20.42
N ASP A 49 -8.00 19.79 19.60
CA ASP A 49 -8.70 20.83 18.87
C ASP A 49 -8.33 21.24 17.45
N ILE A 50 -7.37 20.66 16.74
CA ILE A 50 -7.23 21.00 15.29
C ILE A 50 -8.55 20.73 14.52
N GLY A 51 -9.31 19.71 14.93
CA GLY A 51 -10.62 19.43 14.35
C GLY A 51 -11.70 20.50 14.62
N GLN A 52 -11.75 21.12 15.82
CA GLN A 52 -12.72 22.19 16.08
C GLN A 52 -12.16 23.59 15.76
N GLU A 53 -10.85 23.80 15.80
CA GLU A 53 -10.18 24.96 15.23
C GLU A 53 -10.52 25.08 13.74
N ILE A 54 -10.43 23.98 12.99
CA ILE A 54 -10.80 24.02 11.58
C ILE A 54 -12.32 24.11 11.38
N ALA A 55 -13.12 23.49 12.27
CA ALA A 55 -14.58 23.69 12.24
C ALA A 55 -14.97 25.17 12.46
N LYS A 56 -14.14 25.94 13.18
CA LYS A 56 -14.33 27.39 13.38
C LYS A 56 -13.82 28.20 12.17
N SER A 57 -12.69 27.82 11.56
CA SER A 57 -12.08 28.59 10.46
C SER A 57 -12.75 28.36 9.09
N ASP A 58 -13.27 27.17 8.83
CA ASP A 58 -14.02 26.83 7.60
C ASP A 58 -15.21 25.89 7.91
N PRO A 59 -16.32 26.44 8.42
CA PRO A 59 -17.49 25.65 8.80
C PRO A 59 -18.14 24.91 7.63
N ALA A 60 -18.07 25.48 6.42
CA ALA A 60 -18.66 24.89 5.21
C ALA A 60 -17.89 23.63 4.79
N LEU A 61 -16.56 23.71 4.73
CA LEU A 61 -15.72 22.54 4.46
C LEU A 61 -15.89 21.48 5.54
N TYR A 62 -15.95 21.86 6.82
CA TYR A 62 -16.16 20.90 7.90
C TYR A 62 -17.50 20.18 7.78
N ALA A 63 -18.58 20.89 7.41
CA ALA A 63 -19.89 20.28 7.17
C ALA A 63 -19.84 19.28 5.99
N ALA A 64 -19.22 19.66 4.88
CA ALA A 64 -19.06 18.77 3.72
C ALA A 64 -18.21 17.53 4.06
N ALA A 65 -17.10 17.69 4.80
CA ALA A 65 -16.29 16.56 5.26
C ALA A 65 -17.06 15.62 6.19
N ARG A 66 -18.00 16.14 6.99
CA ARG A 66 -18.89 15.32 7.83
C ARG A 66 -19.89 14.49 7.04
N GLN A 67 -20.30 14.93 5.85
CA GLN A 67 -21.16 14.13 4.99
C GLN A 67 -20.42 12.85 4.52
N TYR A 68 -19.15 12.99 4.11
CA TYR A 68 -18.35 11.85 3.66
C TYR A 68 -17.89 10.92 4.79
N PHE A 69 -17.66 11.48 5.98
CA PHE A 69 -17.11 10.77 7.12
C PHE A 69 -17.90 11.10 8.41
N PRO A 70 -19.14 10.58 8.56
CA PRO A 70 -20.07 11.01 9.61
C PRO A 70 -19.73 10.51 11.02
N GLY A 71 -19.06 9.36 11.14
CA GLY A 71 -18.69 8.72 12.39
C GLY A 71 -18.04 9.66 13.41
N THR A 72 -18.54 9.55 14.65
CA THR A 72 -18.09 10.32 15.81
C THR A 72 -17.35 9.46 16.84
N ALA A 73 -17.47 8.13 16.74
CA ALA A 73 -16.71 7.21 17.57
C ALA A 73 -15.21 7.42 17.31
N ALA A 74 -14.44 7.56 18.37
CA ALA A 74 -12.99 7.68 18.33
C ALA A 74 -12.40 6.65 19.28
N ASP A 75 -12.79 5.39 19.09
CA ASP A 75 -12.31 4.28 19.91
C ASP A 75 -10.85 4.02 19.64
N VAL A 76 -10.08 3.67 20.68
CA VAL A 76 -8.69 3.26 20.47
C VAL A 76 -8.69 1.93 19.71
N PRO A 77 -7.86 1.75 18.66
CA PRO A 77 -7.81 0.48 17.93
C PRO A 77 -7.46 -0.70 18.84
N SER A 78 -7.98 -1.89 18.55
CA SER A 78 -7.60 -3.10 19.28
C SER A 78 -6.13 -3.47 19.06
N LYS A 79 -5.52 -4.06 20.08
CA LYS A 79 -4.21 -4.73 19.95
C LYS A 79 -4.21 -5.74 18.79
N ARG A 80 -3.11 -5.83 18.05
CA ARG A 80 -3.00 -6.70 16.88
C ARG A 80 -1.62 -7.28 16.66
N ILE A 81 -1.58 -8.38 15.91
CA ILE A 81 -0.37 -9.02 15.38
C ILE A 81 -0.63 -9.28 13.90
N PHE A 82 0.34 -8.97 13.04
CA PHE A 82 0.22 -9.27 11.62
C PHE A 82 1.59 -9.59 11.01
N ARG A 83 1.58 -10.44 9.98
CA ARG A 83 2.80 -10.82 9.27
C ARG A 83 3.30 -9.65 8.43
N LEU A 84 4.61 -9.46 8.37
CA LEU A 84 5.24 -8.59 7.37
C LEU A 84 4.83 -9.02 5.95
N THR A 85 4.52 -8.06 5.07
CA THR A 85 4.31 -8.35 3.65
C THR A 85 5.61 -8.85 3.01
N ARG A 86 5.53 -9.50 1.84
CA ARG A 86 6.75 -9.96 1.14
C ARG A 86 7.73 -8.82 0.82
N ASP A 87 7.21 -7.64 0.49
CA ASP A 87 8.02 -6.43 0.31
C ASP A 87 8.75 -6.02 1.60
N GLN A 88 8.05 -6.02 2.72
CA GLN A 88 8.62 -5.70 4.02
C GLN A 88 9.67 -6.73 4.44
N ILE A 89 9.46 -8.03 4.16
CA ILE A 89 10.42 -9.09 4.45
C ILE A 89 11.71 -8.85 3.65
N ASP A 90 11.61 -8.60 2.34
CA ASP A 90 12.78 -8.35 1.48
C ASP A 90 13.62 -7.17 1.96
N VAL A 91 12.97 -6.03 2.24
CA VAL A 91 13.67 -4.83 2.73
C VAL A 91 14.30 -5.08 4.11
N THR A 92 13.62 -5.83 4.97
CA THR A 92 14.12 -6.16 6.32
C THR A 92 15.34 -7.06 6.26
N VAL A 93 15.29 -8.13 5.47
CA VAL A 93 16.42 -9.05 5.30
C VAL A 93 17.60 -8.35 4.65
N ALA A 94 17.38 -7.55 3.59
CA ALA A 94 18.46 -6.80 2.94
C ALA A 94 19.13 -5.80 3.89
N SER A 95 18.36 -5.19 4.81
CA SER A 95 18.90 -4.26 5.83
C SER A 95 19.65 -4.99 6.95
N LEU A 96 19.24 -6.21 7.28
CA LEU A 96 19.87 -7.04 8.30
C LEU A 96 21.17 -7.70 7.79
N LEU A 97 21.20 -8.07 6.50
CA LEU A 97 22.29 -8.82 5.85
C LEU A 97 22.88 -8.06 4.63
N PRO A 98 23.38 -6.82 4.80
CA PRO A 98 23.78 -5.96 3.68
C PRO A 98 24.99 -6.50 2.88
N GLY A 99 25.78 -7.42 3.45
CA GLY A 99 26.92 -8.05 2.80
C GLY A 99 26.58 -9.25 1.90
N LEU A 100 25.29 -9.58 1.74
CA LEU A 100 24.85 -10.75 0.98
C LEU A 100 23.82 -10.38 -0.10
N THR A 101 23.95 -11.00 -1.27
CA THR A 101 22.91 -10.97 -2.30
C THR A 101 21.91 -12.10 -2.03
N ILE A 102 20.72 -11.70 -1.61
CA ILE A 102 19.62 -12.58 -1.24
C ILE A 102 18.55 -12.53 -2.34
N PRO A 103 18.10 -13.68 -2.90
CA PRO A 103 16.96 -13.71 -3.82
C PRO A 103 15.70 -13.16 -3.13
N SER A 104 14.82 -12.51 -3.87
CA SER A 104 13.58 -11.96 -3.30
C SER A 104 12.69 -13.08 -2.77
N VAL A 105 12.09 -12.87 -1.59
CA VAL A 105 11.09 -13.77 -1.03
C VAL A 105 9.86 -13.89 -1.92
N LYS A 106 9.61 -12.92 -2.80
CA LYS A 106 8.51 -12.96 -3.78
C LYS A 106 8.66 -14.07 -4.82
N GLU A 107 9.88 -14.54 -5.04
CA GLU A 107 10.17 -15.68 -5.93
C GLU A 107 9.89 -17.02 -5.23
N ALA A 108 9.90 -17.04 -3.90
CA ALA A 108 9.67 -18.25 -3.10
C ALA A 108 8.23 -18.36 -2.59
N MET A 109 7.66 -17.26 -2.09
CA MET A 109 6.34 -17.23 -1.46
C MET A 109 5.22 -16.84 -2.44
N PRO A 110 4.03 -17.46 -2.31
CA PRO A 110 2.86 -17.07 -3.09
C PRO A 110 2.50 -15.59 -2.87
N ARG A 111 1.71 -15.02 -3.78
CA ARG A 111 1.28 -13.61 -3.67
C ARG A 111 0.49 -13.38 -2.39
N ASP A 112 0.82 -12.29 -1.70
CA ASP A 112 0.04 -11.82 -0.55
C ASP A 112 -1.38 -11.51 -1.02
N LEU A 113 -2.37 -11.86 -0.20
CA LEU A 113 -3.77 -11.64 -0.54
C LEU A 113 -4.02 -10.15 -0.70
N LEU A 114 -4.68 -9.80 -1.81
CA LEU A 114 -5.11 -8.44 -2.06
C LEU A 114 -6.59 -8.32 -1.69
N GLN A 115 -6.92 -7.30 -0.91
CA GLN A 115 -8.29 -6.86 -0.75
C GLN A 115 -8.41 -5.47 -1.35
N THR A 116 -9.34 -5.30 -2.28
CA THR A 116 -9.47 -4.04 -3.04
C THR A 116 -8.15 -3.59 -3.69
N ASN A 117 -7.33 -4.54 -4.18
CA ASN A 117 -6.02 -4.30 -4.82
C ASN A 117 -4.89 -3.78 -3.91
N TYR A 118 -5.06 -3.77 -2.58
CA TYR A 118 -3.97 -3.52 -1.64
C TYR A 118 -3.65 -4.77 -0.83
N GLU A 119 -2.39 -4.89 -0.40
CA GLU A 119 -1.98 -5.91 0.58
C GLU A 119 -2.54 -5.51 1.95
N TYR A 120 -3.46 -6.31 2.47
CA TYR A 120 -4.11 -6.04 3.76
C TYR A 120 -3.40 -6.85 4.84
N ALA A 121 -2.76 -6.15 5.78
CA ALA A 121 -1.89 -6.78 6.77
C ALA A 121 -2.69 -7.63 7.77
N ASP A 122 -3.93 -7.23 8.08
CA ASP A 122 -4.81 -7.90 9.05
C ASP A 122 -5.24 -9.31 8.64
N ILE A 123 -5.21 -9.64 7.34
CA ILE A 123 -5.53 -10.97 6.82
C ILE A 123 -4.29 -11.83 6.51
N LEU A 124 -3.07 -11.28 6.66
CA LEU A 124 -1.84 -12.04 6.37
C LEU A 124 -1.50 -12.99 7.51
N SER A 125 -1.43 -14.27 7.18
CA SER A 125 -1.07 -15.35 8.10
C SER A 125 0.04 -16.24 7.53
N LEU A 126 0.61 -17.08 8.40
CA LEU A 126 1.41 -18.23 7.99
C LEU A 126 0.52 -19.47 7.99
N ASN A 127 0.56 -20.23 6.90
CA ASN A 127 -0.19 -21.46 6.74
C ASN A 127 0.62 -22.45 5.89
N ALA A 128 0.11 -23.66 5.73
CA ALA A 128 0.79 -24.73 4.99
C ALA A 128 1.19 -24.32 3.56
N ALA A 129 0.47 -23.38 2.92
CA ALA A 129 0.76 -22.94 1.56
C ALA A 129 1.95 -21.97 1.45
N ASN A 130 2.38 -21.34 2.55
CA ASN A 130 3.47 -20.35 2.50
C ASN A 130 4.64 -20.65 3.47
N ILE A 131 4.42 -21.38 4.57
CA ILE A 131 5.46 -21.60 5.57
C ILE A 131 6.61 -22.45 5.04
N GLY A 132 6.32 -23.49 4.23
CA GLY A 132 7.35 -24.35 3.65
C GLY A 132 8.26 -23.60 2.70
N SER A 133 7.69 -22.78 1.81
CA SER A 133 8.46 -21.94 0.90
C SER A 133 9.29 -20.88 1.64
N TYR A 134 8.71 -20.26 2.68
CA TYR A 134 9.42 -19.29 3.50
C TYR A 134 10.63 -19.93 4.22
N SER A 135 10.41 -21.04 4.92
CA SER A 135 11.51 -21.71 5.63
C SER A 135 12.57 -22.26 4.67
N GLY A 136 12.18 -22.72 3.47
CA GLY A 136 13.11 -23.09 2.41
C GLY A 136 13.97 -21.92 1.93
N TRP A 137 13.35 -20.75 1.74
CA TRP A 137 14.06 -19.51 1.40
C TRP A 137 15.05 -19.10 2.51
N VAL A 138 14.63 -19.12 3.78
CA VAL A 138 15.49 -18.85 4.93
C VAL A 138 16.66 -19.84 5.02
N ALA A 139 16.43 -21.14 4.77
CA ALA A 139 17.51 -22.13 4.75
C ALA A 139 18.56 -21.83 3.65
N GLY A 140 18.12 -21.32 2.49
CA GLY A 140 19.01 -20.83 1.43
C GLY A 140 19.85 -19.62 1.86
N ILE A 141 19.27 -18.69 2.63
CA ILE A 141 20.00 -17.57 3.24
C ILE A 141 21.06 -18.09 4.22
N ALA A 142 20.67 -19.00 5.12
CA ALA A 142 21.56 -19.60 6.11
C ALA A 142 22.73 -20.33 5.43
N ALA A 143 22.51 -21.01 4.31
CA ALA A 143 23.58 -21.63 3.51
C ALA A 143 24.60 -20.60 3.02
N LYS A 144 24.15 -19.46 2.44
CA LYS A 144 25.04 -18.36 2.02
C LYS A 144 25.81 -17.75 3.20
N VAL A 145 25.16 -17.64 4.37
CA VAL A 145 25.82 -17.16 5.60
C VAL A 145 26.92 -18.11 6.05
N ARG A 146 26.72 -19.43 5.96
CA ARG A 146 27.76 -20.42 6.31
C ARG A 146 29.02 -20.27 5.45
N GLU A 147 28.88 -19.85 4.19
CA GLU A 147 30.02 -19.56 3.30
C GLU A 147 30.75 -18.26 3.68
N LYS A 148 30.04 -17.29 4.29
CA LYS A 148 30.57 -15.97 4.64
C LYS A 148 30.09 -15.49 6.02
N PRO A 149 30.40 -16.20 7.12
CA PRO A 149 29.82 -15.90 8.44
C PRO A 149 30.19 -14.51 8.97
N ALA A 150 31.35 -13.99 8.58
CA ALA A 150 31.79 -12.63 8.90
C ALA A 150 30.89 -11.53 8.29
N SER A 151 30.06 -11.84 7.27
CA SER A 151 29.08 -10.88 6.76
C SER A 151 27.95 -10.59 7.77
N VAL A 152 27.83 -11.40 8.82
CA VAL A 152 26.83 -11.25 9.89
C VAL A 152 27.52 -10.94 11.22
N ILE A 153 28.52 -11.73 11.60
CA ILE A 153 29.24 -11.58 12.87
C ILE A 153 30.73 -11.50 12.59
N ASP A 154 31.26 -10.30 12.31
CA ASP A 154 32.71 -10.12 12.17
C ASP A 154 33.38 -9.95 13.54
N CYS A 155 34.18 -10.95 13.90
CA CYS A 155 35.01 -10.98 15.11
C CYS A 155 36.47 -11.38 14.82
N ALA A 156 36.90 -11.29 13.56
CA ALA A 156 38.22 -11.75 13.13
C ALA A 156 39.37 -11.03 13.86
N SER A 157 39.23 -9.72 14.10
CA SER A 157 40.20 -8.91 14.83
C SER A 157 40.42 -9.34 16.27
N SER A 158 39.47 -10.07 16.86
CA SER A 158 39.55 -10.62 18.22
C SER A 158 39.81 -12.14 18.24
N ASN A 159 40.19 -12.72 17.11
CA ASN A 159 40.29 -14.16 16.91
C ASN A 159 39.02 -14.91 17.37
N ASN A 160 37.84 -14.36 17.02
CA ASN A 160 36.54 -14.89 17.42
C ASN A 160 36.38 -15.09 18.93
N SER A 161 36.87 -14.14 19.74
CA SER A 161 36.70 -14.18 21.19
C SER A 161 35.23 -14.35 21.61
N PRO A 162 34.91 -15.13 22.67
CA PRO A 162 33.55 -15.30 23.15
C PRO A 162 32.82 -13.98 23.45
N ALA A 163 33.56 -12.97 23.94
CA ALA A 163 33.02 -11.64 24.21
C ALA A 163 32.55 -10.94 22.93
N CYS A 164 33.37 -10.92 21.87
CA CYS A 164 32.97 -10.35 20.59
C CYS A 164 31.77 -11.09 19.99
N LEU A 165 31.82 -12.43 19.97
CA LEU A 165 30.75 -13.27 19.44
C LEU A 165 29.42 -13.01 20.16
N LYS A 166 29.44 -12.91 21.49
CA LYS A 166 28.28 -12.58 22.32
C LYS A 166 27.69 -11.21 21.92
N THR A 167 28.52 -10.17 21.92
CA THR A 167 28.08 -8.80 21.61
C THR A 167 27.50 -8.70 20.20
N LYS A 168 28.12 -9.32 19.20
CA LYS A 168 27.66 -9.27 17.82
C LYS A 168 26.39 -10.09 17.59
N ALA A 169 26.29 -11.28 18.17
CA ALA A 169 25.08 -12.10 18.08
C ALA A 169 23.89 -11.44 18.77
N HIS A 170 24.10 -10.89 19.97
CA HIS A 170 23.07 -10.11 20.66
C HIS A 170 22.63 -8.92 19.80
N ALA A 171 23.56 -8.13 19.26
CA ALA A 171 23.22 -7.00 18.40
C ALA A 171 22.47 -7.42 17.12
N PHE A 172 22.86 -8.54 16.51
CA PHE A 172 22.17 -9.11 15.35
C PHE A 172 20.72 -9.47 15.68
N LEU A 173 20.48 -10.21 16.76
CA LEU A 173 19.14 -10.63 17.18
C LEU A 173 18.27 -9.45 17.58
N THR A 174 18.81 -8.48 18.31
CA THR A 174 18.06 -7.26 18.67
C THR A 174 17.60 -6.50 17.43
N ARG A 175 18.44 -6.41 16.39
CA ARG A 175 18.05 -5.79 15.11
C ARG A 175 17.06 -6.65 14.32
N ALA A 176 17.25 -7.98 14.29
CA ALA A 176 16.33 -8.90 13.63
C ALA A 176 14.91 -8.76 14.19
N TYR A 177 14.79 -8.56 15.51
CA TYR A 177 13.54 -8.35 16.22
C TYR A 177 13.20 -6.88 16.47
N ARG A 178 13.97 -5.95 15.86
CA ARG A 178 13.70 -4.51 15.84
C ARG A 178 13.50 -3.90 17.23
N GLY A 179 14.23 -4.40 18.22
CA GLY A 179 14.20 -3.93 19.60
C GLY A 179 12.99 -4.41 20.43
N ASP A 180 12.13 -5.26 19.87
CA ASP A 180 10.82 -5.65 20.46
C ASP A 180 10.80 -7.05 21.09
N ALA A 181 11.98 -7.62 21.32
CA ALA A 181 12.11 -8.87 22.04
C ALA A 181 12.64 -8.62 23.44
N ALA A 182 12.08 -9.34 24.41
CA ALA A 182 12.58 -9.31 25.78
C ALA A 182 14.06 -9.74 25.85
N THR A 183 14.82 -9.08 26.72
CA THR A 183 16.27 -9.29 26.88
C THR A 183 16.62 -10.75 27.15
N ASP A 184 15.80 -11.44 27.95
CA ASP A 184 15.98 -12.85 28.28
C ASP A 184 15.93 -13.77 27.04
N THR A 185 15.09 -13.43 26.06
CA THR A 185 14.96 -14.15 24.80
C THR A 185 16.19 -13.95 23.94
N ILE A 186 16.69 -12.71 23.83
CA ILE A 186 17.93 -12.41 23.11
C ILE A 186 19.12 -13.13 23.78
N ASP A 187 19.21 -13.10 25.11
CA ASP A 187 20.28 -13.72 25.87
C ASP A 187 20.30 -15.24 25.70
N ARG A 188 19.14 -15.91 25.77
CA ARG A 188 19.02 -17.36 25.53
C ARG A 188 19.49 -17.75 24.14
N MET A 189 19.04 -17.02 23.11
CA MET A 189 19.44 -17.28 21.73
C MET A 189 20.93 -17.00 21.48
N THR A 190 21.46 -15.96 22.11
CA THR A 190 22.90 -15.65 22.06
C THR A 190 23.73 -16.74 22.74
N ALA A 191 23.28 -17.26 23.88
CA ALA A 191 23.93 -18.39 24.56
C ALA A 191 23.88 -19.66 23.71
N PHE A 192 22.75 -19.94 23.05
CA PHE A 192 22.64 -21.05 22.09
C PHE A 192 23.67 -20.92 20.96
N TYR A 193 23.81 -19.72 20.38
CA TYR A 193 24.84 -19.46 19.37
C TYR A 193 26.26 -19.73 19.88
N LEU A 194 26.63 -19.24 21.07
CA LEU A 194 27.96 -19.45 21.64
C LEU A 194 28.26 -20.95 21.86
N SER A 195 27.27 -21.71 22.34
CA SER A 195 27.37 -23.17 22.45
C SER A 195 27.50 -23.84 21.07
N GLY A 196 26.77 -23.35 20.07
CA GLY A 196 26.90 -23.75 18.68
C GLY A 196 28.32 -23.54 18.14
N VAL A 197 28.94 -22.37 18.39
CA VAL A 197 30.30 -22.09 17.94
C VAL A 197 31.29 -23.13 18.49
N GLN A 198 31.12 -23.56 19.74
CA GLN A 198 31.98 -24.57 20.37
C GLN A 198 31.75 -26.00 19.84
N SER A 199 30.52 -26.33 19.44
CA SER A 199 30.11 -27.70 19.09
C SER A 199 30.14 -28.00 17.60
N ILE A 200 29.70 -27.06 16.75
CA ILE A 200 29.57 -27.22 15.30
C ILE A 200 30.42 -26.22 14.50
N GLY A 201 31.14 -25.34 15.20
CA GLY A 201 32.04 -24.36 14.61
C GLY A 201 31.34 -23.05 14.23
N TYR A 202 32.13 -21.98 14.16
CA TYR A 202 31.68 -20.60 13.92
C TYR A 202 30.76 -20.45 12.69
N ALA A 203 31.17 -20.98 11.53
CA ALA A 203 30.40 -20.84 10.30
C ALA A 203 29.01 -21.50 10.37
N GLN A 204 28.91 -22.71 10.92
CA GLN A 204 27.64 -23.42 11.05
C GLN A 204 26.73 -22.74 12.08
N ALA A 205 27.29 -22.36 13.23
CA ALA A 205 26.56 -21.66 14.28
C ALA A 205 26.01 -20.31 13.81
N THR A 206 26.75 -19.55 13.00
CA THR A 206 26.24 -18.27 12.45
C THR A 206 25.10 -18.51 11.46
N GLY A 207 25.20 -19.56 10.62
CA GLY A 207 24.10 -19.97 9.75
C GLY A 207 22.85 -20.35 10.52
N GLU A 208 22.98 -21.16 11.58
CA GLU A 208 21.87 -21.54 12.45
C GLU A 208 21.27 -20.33 13.19
N LEU A 209 22.09 -19.40 13.67
CA LEU A 209 21.61 -18.17 14.30
C LEU A 209 20.70 -17.36 13.36
N VAL A 210 21.09 -17.22 12.09
CA VAL A 210 20.28 -16.56 11.06
C VAL A 210 19.01 -17.35 10.77
N GLU A 211 19.12 -18.67 10.64
CA GLU A 211 17.98 -19.55 10.37
C GLU A 211 16.92 -19.47 11.48
N ILE A 212 17.34 -19.52 12.74
CA ILE A 212 16.44 -19.40 13.90
C ILE A 212 15.89 -17.97 14.00
N GLY A 213 16.75 -16.96 13.82
CA GLY A 213 16.34 -15.55 13.87
C GLY A 213 15.25 -15.22 12.84
N LEU A 214 15.43 -15.62 11.59
CA LEU A 214 14.47 -15.33 10.51
C LEU A 214 13.20 -16.18 10.59
N ASN A 215 13.23 -17.39 11.18
CA ASN A 215 12.01 -18.19 11.41
C ASN A 215 11.26 -17.81 12.69
N SER A 216 11.78 -16.87 13.49
CA SER A 216 11.12 -16.43 14.72
C SER A 216 9.85 -15.62 14.46
N PRO A 217 8.79 -15.78 15.27
CA PRO A 217 7.63 -14.88 15.24
C PRO A 217 8.01 -13.41 15.44
N ASN A 218 9.02 -13.13 16.27
CA ASN A 218 9.53 -11.76 16.50
C ASN A 218 10.18 -11.15 15.25
N PHE A 219 10.57 -11.96 14.27
CA PHE A 219 11.04 -11.47 12.98
C PHE A 219 9.88 -11.32 11.99
N LEU A 220 9.06 -12.36 11.83
CA LEU A 220 8.02 -12.46 10.82
C LEU A 220 6.80 -11.56 11.05
N PHE A 221 6.51 -11.26 12.31
CA PHE A 221 5.33 -10.50 12.70
C PHE A 221 5.70 -9.15 13.30
N ARG A 222 4.83 -8.18 13.07
CA ARG A 222 4.78 -6.94 13.84
C ARG A 222 3.72 -7.09 14.92
N GLN A 223 4.08 -6.69 16.13
CA GLN A 223 3.22 -6.75 17.29
C GLN A 223 2.89 -5.33 17.75
N GLU A 224 1.63 -5.13 18.12
CA GLU A 224 1.12 -3.90 18.69
C GLU A 224 0.27 -4.29 19.92
N LEU A 225 0.95 -4.89 20.90
CA LEU A 225 0.36 -5.56 22.06
C LEU A 225 0.72 -4.90 23.39
N GLU A 226 1.95 -4.36 23.46
CA GLU A 226 2.50 -3.76 24.66
C GLU A 226 2.12 -2.30 24.72
N VAL A 227 1.33 -1.94 25.73
CA VAL A 227 0.84 -0.58 25.92
C VAL A 227 1.00 -0.12 27.35
N ASN A 228 1.20 1.17 27.54
CA ASN A 228 1.13 1.79 28.86
C ASN A 228 -0.34 1.97 29.31
N GLN A 229 -0.55 2.57 30.49
CA GLN A 229 -1.88 2.79 31.07
C GLN A 229 -2.82 3.64 30.20
N ASN A 230 -2.27 4.46 29.31
CA ASN A 230 -3.05 5.30 28.39
C ASN A 230 -3.28 4.61 27.02
N GLY A 231 -2.91 3.34 26.90
CA GLY A 231 -2.99 2.58 25.65
C GLY A 231 -1.89 2.94 24.65
N ARG A 232 -0.89 3.76 24.99
CA ARG A 232 0.19 4.10 24.06
C ARG A 232 1.14 2.92 23.92
N LEU A 233 1.50 2.57 22.68
CA LEU A 233 2.43 1.49 22.37
C LEU A 233 3.80 1.68 23.04
N SER A 234 4.46 0.57 23.39
CA SER A 234 5.85 0.57 23.83
C SER A 234 6.74 1.25 22.78
N PRO A 235 7.85 1.91 23.16
CA PRO A 235 8.68 2.64 22.20
C PRO A 235 9.13 1.79 21.00
N ALA A 236 9.52 0.53 21.23
CA ALA A 236 9.95 -0.39 20.16
C ALA A 236 8.80 -0.73 19.20
N GLN A 237 7.61 -1.06 19.72
CA GLN A 237 6.45 -1.35 18.88
C GLN A 237 5.95 -0.12 18.13
N LEU A 238 6.00 1.06 18.76
CA LEU A 238 5.62 2.31 18.11
C LEU A 238 6.60 2.68 16.99
N LEU A 239 7.91 2.52 17.21
CA LEU A 239 8.91 2.81 16.18
C LEU A 239 8.74 1.88 14.97
N GLN A 240 8.51 0.59 15.20
CA GLN A 240 8.15 -0.34 14.13
C GLN A 240 6.83 0.06 13.46
N ALA A 241 5.83 0.48 14.24
CA ALA A 241 4.55 0.90 13.72
C ALA A 241 4.70 2.05 12.73
N VAL A 242 5.46 3.09 13.12
CA VAL A 242 5.70 4.27 12.28
C VAL A 242 6.55 3.93 11.06
N THR A 243 7.70 3.27 11.24
CA THR A 243 8.68 3.02 10.15
C THR A 243 8.11 2.14 9.04
N TYR A 244 7.46 1.03 9.38
CA TYR A 244 6.87 0.15 8.37
C TYR A 244 5.59 0.74 7.76
N THR A 245 4.76 1.41 8.55
CA THR A 245 3.56 2.07 8.00
C THR A 245 3.96 3.13 6.99
N LEU A 246 5.00 3.93 7.27
CA LEU A 246 5.39 5.03 6.39
C LEU A 246 6.31 4.62 5.23
N ALA A 247 7.14 3.59 5.41
CA ALA A 247 8.24 3.31 4.48
C ALA A 247 8.41 1.82 4.12
N ASP A 248 7.60 0.91 4.70
CA ASP A 248 7.77 -0.56 4.55
C ASP A 248 9.18 -1.06 4.89
N ALA A 249 9.86 -0.37 5.81
CA ALA A 249 11.27 -0.59 6.11
C ALA A 249 11.51 -0.68 7.63
N PRO A 250 12.52 -1.46 8.07
CA PRO A 250 12.93 -1.46 9.48
C PRO A 250 13.60 -0.13 9.85
N PRO A 251 13.68 0.21 11.15
CA PRO A 251 14.31 1.45 11.63
C PRO A 251 15.71 1.71 11.06
N GLU A 252 16.56 0.68 10.98
CA GLU A 252 17.94 0.80 10.55
C GLU A 252 18.08 1.22 9.09
N ARG A 253 17.10 0.85 8.25
CA ARG A 253 17.07 1.26 6.84
C ARG A 253 16.86 2.78 6.70
N LEU A 254 16.23 3.38 7.69
CA LEU A 254 15.88 4.80 7.76
C LEU A 254 16.90 5.60 8.60
N GLY A 255 18.02 4.98 9.00
CA GLY A 255 19.04 5.62 9.84
C GLY A 255 18.66 5.73 11.32
N LEU A 256 17.66 4.96 11.78
CA LEU A 256 17.20 4.92 13.16
C LEU A 256 17.75 3.67 13.85
N ASP A 257 18.12 3.78 15.13
CA ASP A 257 18.59 2.64 15.93
C ASP A 257 17.42 2.04 16.71
N SER A 258 16.99 0.83 16.34
CA SER A 258 15.86 0.16 17.01
C SER A 258 16.08 -0.05 18.52
N ARG A 259 17.33 -0.05 18.99
CA ARG A 259 17.69 -0.16 20.42
C ARG A 259 17.45 1.13 21.20
N ARG A 260 17.25 2.24 20.50
CA ARG A 260 17.09 3.59 21.04
C ARG A 260 15.71 4.15 20.74
N ALA A 261 14.70 3.29 20.65
CA ALA A 261 13.37 3.67 20.20
C ALA A 261 12.73 4.82 21.02
N ASP A 262 13.06 4.89 22.31
CA ASP A 262 12.59 5.96 23.19
C ASP A 262 13.09 7.35 22.77
N ASP A 263 14.33 7.44 22.26
CA ASP A 263 14.95 8.71 21.85
C ASP A 263 14.21 9.40 20.69
N TYR A 264 13.45 8.64 19.90
CA TYR A 264 12.82 9.14 18.68
C TYR A 264 11.36 9.57 18.88
N LEU A 265 10.70 9.07 19.92
CA LEU A 265 9.24 9.12 20.02
C LEU A 265 8.73 9.54 21.40
N ARG A 266 9.60 9.74 22.40
CA ARG A 266 9.22 10.04 23.79
C ARG A 266 8.37 11.31 23.93
N SER A 267 8.66 12.37 23.18
CA SER A 267 7.87 13.61 23.15
C SER A 267 7.19 13.85 21.80
N SER A 268 6.15 14.67 21.79
CA SER A 268 5.47 15.08 20.55
C SER A 268 6.41 15.77 19.55
N LYS A 269 7.42 16.50 20.06
CA LYS A 269 8.44 17.17 19.23
C LYS A 269 9.37 16.14 18.56
N GLU A 270 9.91 15.20 19.33
CA GLU A 270 10.75 14.11 18.80
C GLU A 270 9.94 13.28 17.79
N ALA A 271 8.68 12.94 18.11
CA ALA A 271 7.82 12.19 17.21
C ALA A 271 7.53 12.93 15.89
N ALA A 272 7.20 14.22 15.93
CA ALA A 272 6.98 15.02 14.73
C ALA A 272 8.25 15.10 13.86
N SER A 273 9.41 15.31 14.48
CA SER A 273 10.71 15.33 13.79
C SER A 273 11.02 13.98 13.12
N THR A 274 10.83 12.88 13.85
CA THR A 274 11.06 11.52 13.35
C THR A 274 10.11 11.16 12.22
N ILE A 275 8.80 11.44 12.36
CA ILE A 275 7.81 11.20 11.30
C ILE A 275 8.16 12.03 10.06
N GLY A 276 8.54 13.30 10.24
CA GLY A 276 8.96 14.18 9.15
C GLY A 276 10.16 13.60 8.38
N SER A 277 11.19 13.13 9.08
CA SER A 277 12.38 12.54 8.42
C SER A 277 12.05 11.22 7.70
N ILE A 278 11.19 10.37 8.27
CA ILE A 278 10.77 9.12 7.63
C ILE A 278 9.95 9.42 6.37
N VAL A 279 8.98 10.33 6.41
CA VAL A 279 8.17 10.70 5.24
C VAL A 279 9.02 11.31 4.12
N ALA A 280 10.13 11.97 4.46
CA ALA A 280 11.08 12.50 3.49
C ALA A 280 12.03 11.43 2.90
N SER A 281 12.10 10.22 3.47
CA SER A 281 13.03 9.17 3.04
C SER A 281 12.72 8.62 1.65
N LYS A 282 13.74 8.06 0.99
CA LYS A 282 13.59 7.39 -0.32
C LYS A 282 12.60 6.22 -0.24
N GLU A 283 12.64 5.46 0.85
CA GLU A 283 11.75 4.33 1.11
C GLU A 283 10.28 4.77 1.18
N ALA A 284 9.98 5.89 1.86
CA ALA A 284 8.65 6.46 1.89
C ALA A 284 8.19 6.94 0.50
N ARG A 285 9.06 7.59 -0.28
CA ARG A 285 8.73 8.00 -1.66
C ARG A 285 8.39 6.80 -2.56
N GLU A 286 9.17 5.72 -2.48
CA GLU A 286 8.89 4.50 -3.25
C GLU A 286 7.60 3.81 -2.77
N LYS A 287 7.24 3.91 -1.47
CA LYS A 287 5.95 3.45 -0.95
C LYS A 287 4.77 4.24 -1.52
N ILE A 288 4.87 5.57 -1.58
CA ILE A 288 3.83 6.41 -2.22
C ILE A 288 3.68 6.04 -3.71
N LEU A 289 4.80 5.80 -4.41
CA LEU A 289 4.74 5.33 -5.80
C LEU A 289 3.98 4.00 -5.91
N ARG A 290 4.28 3.02 -5.04
CA ARG A 290 3.53 1.74 -5.01
C ARG A 290 2.05 1.96 -4.73
N PHE A 291 1.70 2.89 -3.85
CA PHE A 291 0.32 3.28 -3.62
C PHE A 291 -0.36 3.72 -4.92
N PHE A 292 0.22 4.64 -5.70
CA PHE A 292 -0.39 5.06 -6.96
C PHE A 292 -0.50 3.93 -7.98
N MET A 293 0.52 3.07 -8.10
CA MET A 293 0.46 1.91 -9.00
C MET A 293 -0.67 0.94 -8.61
N ALA A 294 -0.90 0.74 -7.32
CA ALA A 294 -1.97 -0.11 -6.80
C ALA A 294 -3.35 0.58 -6.87
N TRP A 295 -3.46 1.85 -6.50
CA TRP A 295 -4.70 2.61 -6.53
C TRP A 295 -5.28 2.70 -7.93
N LEU A 296 -4.42 2.91 -8.93
CA LEU A 296 -4.79 2.99 -10.34
C LEU A 296 -4.92 1.60 -11.00
N GLU A 297 -4.66 0.53 -10.25
CA GLU A 297 -4.68 -0.87 -10.71
C GLU A 297 -3.81 -1.12 -11.94
N ILE A 298 -2.62 -0.50 -11.98
CA ILE A 298 -1.72 -0.60 -13.13
C ILE A 298 -1.11 -2.00 -13.18
N LYS A 299 -1.49 -2.76 -14.20
CA LYS A 299 -1.07 -4.14 -14.44
C LYS A 299 0.42 -4.27 -14.69
N GLU A 300 1.04 -5.36 -14.22
CA GLU A 300 2.41 -5.70 -14.62
C GLU A 300 2.53 -5.84 -16.14
N ALA A 301 3.74 -5.68 -16.69
CA ALA A 301 3.94 -5.63 -18.13
C ALA A 301 3.45 -6.91 -18.83
N GLY A 302 3.54 -8.06 -18.16
CA GLY A 302 3.03 -9.34 -18.65
C GLY A 302 1.52 -9.58 -18.45
N ASP A 303 0.84 -8.76 -17.65
CA ASP A 303 -0.56 -8.97 -17.24
C ASP A 303 -1.57 -8.17 -18.08
N PHE A 304 -1.07 -7.25 -18.93
CA PHE A 304 -1.90 -6.55 -19.91
C PHE A 304 -2.57 -7.55 -20.86
N THR A 305 -3.83 -7.30 -21.14
CA THR A 305 -4.69 -8.23 -21.91
C THR A 305 -4.84 -7.85 -23.38
N ILE A 306 -4.16 -6.80 -23.83
CA ILE A 306 -4.30 -6.24 -25.19
C ILE A 306 -3.89 -7.29 -26.24
N SER A 307 -4.77 -7.49 -27.24
CA SER A 307 -4.54 -8.43 -28.34
C SER A 307 -3.57 -7.85 -29.35
N ARG A 308 -2.47 -8.56 -29.61
CA ARG A 308 -1.53 -8.23 -30.69
C ARG A 308 -2.13 -8.39 -32.09
N GLN A 309 -3.24 -9.10 -32.23
CA GLN A 309 -3.92 -9.18 -33.52
C GLN A 309 -4.68 -7.88 -33.84
N SER A 310 -5.31 -7.27 -32.83
CA SER A 310 -6.04 -6.01 -32.96
C SER A 310 -5.14 -4.79 -32.83
N TYR A 311 -4.06 -4.93 -32.07
CA TYR A 311 -3.05 -3.89 -31.82
C TYR A 311 -1.64 -4.47 -32.06
N PRO A 312 -1.20 -4.67 -33.32
CA PRO A 312 0.11 -5.25 -33.67
C PRO A 312 1.32 -4.59 -33.01
N GLU A 313 1.21 -3.31 -32.71
CA GLU A 313 2.20 -2.48 -32.04
C GLU A 313 2.38 -2.82 -30.55
N PHE A 314 1.43 -3.53 -29.94
CA PHE A 314 1.47 -3.91 -28.53
C PHE A 314 2.52 -4.99 -28.27
N THR A 315 3.75 -4.58 -28.00
CA THR A 315 4.86 -5.47 -27.69
C THR A 315 5.12 -5.53 -26.18
N PRO A 316 5.82 -6.57 -25.67
CA PRO A 316 6.30 -6.58 -24.28
C PRO A 316 7.15 -5.33 -23.94
N GLN A 317 7.91 -4.83 -24.91
CA GLN A 317 8.69 -3.59 -24.78
C GLN A 317 7.79 -2.36 -24.63
N LEU A 318 6.70 -2.27 -25.40
CA LEU A 318 5.72 -1.19 -25.23
C LEU A 318 5.04 -1.28 -23.85
N ALA A 319 4.60 -2.47 -23.44
CA ALA A 319 3.97 -2.67 -22.13
C ALA A 319 4.90 -2.25 -20.97
N ALA A 320 6.19 -2.62 -21.06
CA ALA A 320 7.20 -2.17 -20.10
C ALA A 320 7.42 -0.65 -20.16
N ALA A 321 7.43 -0.06 -21.36
CA ALA A 321 7.58 1.38 -21.54
C ALA A 321 6.41 2.19 -20.96
N MET A 322 5.16 1.74 -21.17
CA MET A 322 3.96 2.34 -20.58
C MET A 322 4.06 2.39 -19.05
N ARG A 323 4.43 1.27 -18.41
CA ARG A 323 4.64 1.24 -16.95
C ARG A 323 5.80 2.14 -16.52
N SER A 324 6.91 2.11 -17.26
CA SER A 324 8.09 2.92 -16.95
C SER A 324 7.80 4.41 -17.04
N GLU A 325 7.00 4.86 -18.02
CA GLU A 325 6.49 6.23 -18.11
C GLU A 325 5.79 6.63 -16.81
N THR A 326 4.77 5.87 -16.39
CA THR A 326 4.00 6.23 -15.19
C THR A 326 4.86 6.25 -13.94
N ARG A 327 5.78 5.28 -13.79
CA ARG A 327 6.72 5.25 -12.67
C ARG A 327 7.66 6.44 -12.65
N GLN A 328 8.21 6.84 -13.80
CA GLN A 328 9.12 7.99 -13.90
C GLN A 328 8.39 9.30 -13.66
N PHE A 329 7.19 9.45 -14.23
CA PHE A 329 6.33 10.60 -13.97
C PHE A 329 6.02 10.73 -12.48
N LEU A 330 5.54 9.66 -11.84
CA LEU A 330 5.28 9.63 -10.40
C LEU A 330 6.53 9.95 -9.59
N ARG A 331 7.70 9.38 -9.90
CA ARG A 331 8.96 9.72 -9.20
C ARG A 331 9.26 11.20 -9.28
N ALA A 332 9.21 11.78 -10.48
CA ALA A 332 9.49 13.21 -10.66
C ALA A 332 8.53 14.11 -9.88
N GLN A 333 7.24 13.77 -9.82
CA GLN A 333 6.28 14.53 -9.01
C GLN A 333 6.51 14.32 -7.51
N LEU A 334 6.76 13.08 -7.10
CA LEU A 334 6.95 12.69 -5.70
C LEU A 334 8.30 13.10 -5.13
N GLU A 335 9.30 13.47 -5.93
CA GLU A 335 10.60 13.99 -5.44
C GLU A 335 10.54 15.47 -5.05
N LYS A 336 9.45 16.18 -5.39
CA LYS A 336 9.24 17.56 -4.95
C LYS A 336 9.18 17.66 -3.41
N PRO A 337 9.58 18.82 -2.83
CA PRO A 337 9.47 19.05 -1.40
C PRO A 337 8.04 18.87 -0.86
N SER A 338 7.06 19.43 -1.57
CA SER A 338 5.61 19.31 -1.30
C SER A 338 4.91 18.75 -2.54
N PRO A 339 4.89 17.43 -2.74
CA PRO A 339 4.23 16.81 -3.88
C PRO A 339 2.71 16.94 -3.73
N SER A 340 2.10 17.65 -4.68
CA SER A 340 0.66 17.85 -4.71
C SER A 340 -0.04 16.79 -5.56
N LEU A 341 -1.22 16.33 -5.14
CA LEU A 341 -2.04 15.46 -6.00
C LEU A 341 -2.44 16.16 -7.30
N LYS A 342 -2.65 17.49 -7.26
CA LYS A 342 -2.97 18.31 -8.43
C LYS A 342 -1.88 18.23 -9.50
N ASP A 343 -0.61 18.20 -9.09
CA ASP A 343 0.52 18.05 -10.02
C ASP A 343 0.54 16.67 -10.69
N ILE A 344 -0.05 15.65 -10.07
CA ILE A 344 -0.15 14.30 -10.62
C ILE A 344 -1.37 14.19 -11.55
N THR A 345 -2.49 14.82 -11.19
CA THR A 345 -3.77 14.67 -11.90
C THR A 345 -4.01 15.71 -12.98
N GLN A 346 -3.28 16.83 -12.98
CA GLN A 346 -3.48 17.95 -13.89
C GLN A 346 -2.22 18.36 -14.67
N SER A 347 -1.13 17.60 -14.60
CA SER A 347 0.05 17.88 -15.42
C SER A 347 -0.20 17.59 -16.90
N THR A 348 0.25 18.47 -17.78
CA THR A 348 0.28 18.27 -19.24
C THR A 348 1.64 17.74 -19.72
N LYS A 349 2.46 17.19 -18.81
CA LYS A 349 3.79 16.68 -19.11
C LYS A 349 3.97 15.25 -18.63
N THR A 350 4.80 14.48 -19.33
CA THR A 350 5.13 13.09 -18.94
C THR A 350 6.50 12.68 -19.48
N PHE A 351 6.97 11.48 -19.11
CA PHE A 351 8.16 10.87 -19.71
C PHE A 351 7.76 9.99 -20.88
N VAL A 352 8.19 10.34 -22.09
CA VAL A 352 7.86 9.55 -23.27
C VAL A 352 9.12 8.98 -23.91
N PRO A 353 9.45 7.69 -23.68
CA PRO A 353 10.54 7.05 -24.41
C PRO A 353 10.17 6.88 -25.89
N ARG A 354 11.18 6.77 -26.77
CA ARG A 354 10.97 6.61 -28.22
C ARG A 354 10.03 5.45 -28.59
N SER A 355 10.02 4.36 -27.80
CA SER A 355 9.11 3.22 -28.00
C SER A 355 7.62 3.58 -27.86
N MET A 356 7.29 4.71 -27.26
CA MET A 356 5.92 5.21 -27.06
C MET A 356 5.47 6.20 -28.13
N ALA A 357 6.29 6.47 -29.16
CA ALA A 357 5.93 7.37 -30.27
C ALA A 357 4.64 6.94 -30.99
N GLN A 358 4.42 5.63 -31.11
CA GLN A 358 3.18 5.08 -31.66
C GLN A 358 1.92 5.36 -30.82
N VAL A 359 2.08 5.75 -29.55
CA VAL A 359 0.98 6.07 -28.64
C VAL A 359 0.67 7.57 -28.60
N TYR A 360 1.71 8.39 -28.65
CA TYR A 360 1.62 9.85 -28.50
C TYR A 360 1.76 10.65 -29.81
N GLY A 361 2.11 10.00 -30.92
CA GLY A 361 2.32 10.65 -32.21
C GLY A 361 3.64 11.42 -32.32
N GLU A 362 3.72 12.36 -33.26
CA GLU A 362 4.94 13.11 -33.59
C GLU A 362 5.42 14.04 -32.46
N THR A 363 4.54 14.39 -31.52
CA THR A 363 4.81 15.23 -30.33
C THR A 363 6.03 14.77 -29.54
N VAL A 364 6.46 13.52 -29.71
CA VAL A 364 7.51 12.86 -28.92
C VAL A 364 8.60 12.19 -29.76
N ALA A 365 8.62 12.41 -31.09
CA ALA A 365 9.52 11.70 -32.01
C ALA A 365 11.02 11.91 -31.73
N THR A 366 11.37 13.02 -31.06
CA THR A 366 12.75 13.39 -30.67
C THR A 366 13.06 13.12 -29.20
N SER A 367 12.09 12.65 -28.41
CA SER A 367 12.27 12.41 -26.99
C SER A 367 13.19 11.21 -26.72
N THR A 368 14.19 11.43 -25.86
CA THR A 368 15.06 10.38 -25.33
C THR A 368 14.40 9.58 -24.20
N GLY A 369 13.26 10.06 -23.67
CA GLY A 369 12.60 9.50 -22.50
C GLY A 369 13.28 9.80 -21.16
N SER A 370 14.30 10.67 -21.14
CA SER A 370 15.06 11.03 -19.93
C SER A 370 14.60 12.32 -19.25
N ALA A 371 13.63 13.04 -19.83
CA ALA A 371 13.07 14.27 -19.30
C ALA A 371 11.56 14.34 -19.55
N LEU A 372 10.88 15.20 -18.80
CA LEU A 372 9.47 15.53 -19.05
C LEU A 372 9.33 16.26 -20.39
N VAL A 373 8.35 15.84 -21.18
CA VAL A 373 7.96 16.49 -22.44
C VAL A 373 6.55 17.03 -22.33
N ASP A 374 6.27 18.15 -22.99
CA ASP A 374 4.94 18.72 -23.11
C ASP A 374 4.08 17.86 -24.05
N LEU A 375 2.88 17.52 -23.58
CA LEU A 375 1.84 16.86 -24.38
C LEU A 375 0.85 17.90 -24.89
N ASP A 376 0.05 17.53 -25.90
CA ASP A 376 -1.06 18.38 -26.35
C ASP A 376 -2.08 18.55 -25.20
N PRO A 377 -2.23 19.77 -24.65
CA PRO A 377 -3.12 20.03 -23.53
C PRO A 377 -4.61 19.90 -23.92
N ALA A 378 -4.96 19.85 -25.21
CA ALA A 378 -6.31 19.53 -25.66
C ALA A 378 -6.61 18.02 -25.59
N GLN A 379 -5.57 17.18 -25.51
CA GLN A 379 -5.69 15.72 -25.58
C GLN A 379 -5.26 15.01 -24.29
N ARG A 380 -4.43 15.63 -23.45
CA ARG A 380 -3.78 14.94 -22.32
C ARG A 380 -3.83 15.78 -21.05
N LEU A 381 -4.23 15.15 -19.95
CA LEU A 381 -4.23 15.76 -18.63
C LEU A 381 -3.97 14.70 -17.55
N GLY A 382 -2.82 14.81 -16.90
CA GLY A 382 -2.40 14.05 -15.73
C GLY A 382 -2.40 12.53 -15.91
N ILE A 383 -2.26 11.85 -14.76
CA ILE A 383 -2.04 10.42 -14.70
C ILE A 383 -3.18 9.57 -15.28
N PHE A 384 -4.42 10.03 -15.20
CA PHE A 384 -5.58 9.29 -15.73
C PHE A 384 -5.64 9.26 -17.26
N SER A 385 -4.91 10.15 -17.94
CA SER A 385 -4.75 10.13 -19.39
C SER A 385 -3.55 9.31 -19.88
N GLN A 386 -2.79 8.68 -18.95
CA GLN A 386 -1.61 7.90 -19.31
C GLN A 386 -1.96 6.49 -19.84
N PRO A 387 -1.23 6.00 -20.85
CA PRO A 387 -1.45 4.69 -21.47
C PRO A 387 -1.50 3.51 -20.51
N ALA A 388 -0.64 3.48 -19.48
CA ALA A 388 -0.61 2.36 -18.54
C ALA A 388 -1.91 2.24 -17.73
N VAL A 389 -2.53 3.38 -17.37
CA VAL A 389 -3.82 3.42 -16.66
C VAL A 389 -4.93 2.99 -17.61
N LEU A 390 -5.00 3.62 -18.79
CA LEU A 390 -6.04 3.35 -19.79
C LEU A 390 -6.04 1.89 -20.25
N ALA A 391 -4.87 1.33 -20.57
CA ALA A 391 -4.71 -0.05 -21.02
C ALA A 391 -4.97 -1.08 -19.90
N SER A 392 -4.71 -0.75 -18.63
CA SER A 392 -5.03 -1.62 -17.50
C SER A 392 -6.55 -1.84 -17.35
N HIS A 393 -7.32 -0.82 -17.74
CA HIS A 393 -8.77 -0.82 -17.70
C HIS A 393 -9.44 -1.18 -19.02
N SER A 394 -8.67 -1.55 -20.05
CA SER A 394 -9.18 -2.02 -21.35
C SER A 394 -9.20 -3.53 -21.51
N GLY A 395 -9.84 -3.99 -22.59
CA GLY A 395 -9.93 -5.38 -22.99
C GLY A 395 -8.94 -5.73 -24.09
N PRO A 396 -8.96 -6.98 -24.58
CA PRO A 396 -8.06 -7.40 -25.65
C PRO A 396 -8.26 -6.63 -26.97
N THR A 397 -9.50 -6.29 -27.30
CA THR A 397 -9.86 -5.74 -28.60
C THR A 397 -10.63 -4.42 -28.51
N ASP A 398 -10.90 -3.93 -27.30
CA ASP A 398 -11.81 -2.81 -27.03
C ASP A 398 -11.38 -1.99 -25.80
N THR A 399 -11.94 -0.78 -25.68
CA THR A 399 -11.68 0.13 -24.54
C THR A 399 -12.29 -0.37 -23.23
N ARG A 400 -13.33 -1.21 -23.31
CA ARG A 400 -14.21 -1.63 -22.19
C ARG A 400 -14.74 -0.42 -21.42
N PRO A 401 -15.58 0.43 -22.04
CA PRO A 401 -16.04 1.69 -21.45
C PRO A 401 -16.65 1.48 -20.07
N ILE A 402 -17.52 0.47 -19.90
CA ILE A 402 -18.14 0.16 -18.61
C ILE A 402 -17.10 -0.22 -17.55
N LYS A 403 -16.05 -0.96 -17.89
CA LYS A 403 -14.98 -1.29 -16.94
C LYS A 403 -14.22 -0.03 -16.50
N ARG A 404 -13.86 0.85 -17.45
CA ARG A 404 -13.24 2.15 -17.15
C ARG A 404 -14.15 3.02 -16.26
N GLY A 405 -15.44 3.06 -16.54
CA GLY A 405 -16.44 3.78 -15.73
C GLY A 405 -16.56 3.23 -14.31
N VAL A 406 -16.62 1.89 -14.14
CA VAL A 406 -16.67 1.25 -12.82
C VAL A 406 -15.40 1.51 -12.01
N PHE A 407 -14.22 1.53 -12.65
CA PHE A 407 -12.98 1.97 -12.01
C PHE A 407 -13.12 3.38 -11.45
N TRP A 408 -13.62 4.33 -12.24
CA TRP A 408 -13.84 5.70 -11.76
C TRP A 408 -14.82 5.77 -10.60
N VAL A 409 -15.99 5.16 -10.73
CA VAL A 409 -17.04 5.15 -9.69
C VAL A 409 -16.51 4.58 -8.37
N ARG A 410 -15.90 3.39 -8.41
CA ARG A 410 -15.51 2.66 -7.19
C ARG A 410 -14.14 3.06 -6.63
N LYS A 411 -13.15 3.33 -7.48
CA LYS A 411 -11.75 3.57 -7.07
C LYS A 411 -11.36 5.03 -7.02
N VAL A 412 -11.94 5.86 -7.88
CA VAL A 412 -11.55 7.26 -8.02
C VAL A 412 -12.52 8.20 -7.30
N MET A 413 -13.82 7.85 -7.26
CA MET A 413 -14.86 8.61 -6.57
C MET A 413 -15.34 7.95 -5.28
N CYS A 414 -14.99 6.68 -5.05
CA CYS A 414 -15.39 5.90 -3.86
C CYS A 414 -16.92 5.89 -3.64
N MET A 415 -17.68 5.95 -4.73
CA MET A 415 -19.13 5.83 -4.70
C MET A 415 -19.50 4.37 -4.44
N GLU A 416 -20.42 4.15 -3.50
CA GLU A 416 -20.99 2.83 -3.28
C GLU A 416 -21.83 2.42 -4.48
N MET A 417 -21.67 1.17 -4.89
CA MET A 417 -22.40 0.63 -6.02
C MET A 417 -22.66 -0.85 -5.77
N ASP A 418 -23.94 -1.21 -5.72
CA ASP A 418 -24.40 -2.57 -5.51
C ASP A 418 -23.82 -3.55 -6.54
N ALA A 419 -23.83 -4.82 -6.18
CA ALA A 419 -23.54 -5.87 -7.14
C ALA A 419 -24.60 -5.85 -8.26
N PRO A 420 -24.24 -6.18 -9.50
CA PRO A 420 -25.22 -6.39 -10.56
C PRO A 420 -26.29 -7.39 -10.10
N PRO A 421 -27.56 -7.23 -10.52
CA PRO A 421 -28.62 -8.14 -10.14
C PRO A 421 -28.30 -9.59 -10.51
N LEU A 422 -28.56 -10.53 -9.60
CA LEU A 422 -28.35 -11.96 -9.85
C LEU A 422 -29.23 -12.45 -11.01
N GLY A 423 -28.66 -13.29 -11.88
CA GLY A 423 -29.38 -13.89 -13.01
C GLY A 423 -29.61 -12.96 -14.21
N VAL A 424 -29.11 -11.71 -14.17
CA VAL A 424 -29.12 -10.83 -15.35
C VAL A 424 -27.87 -11.07 -16.17
N GLU A 425 -28.02 -11.70 -17.33
CA GLU A 425 -26.94 -11.82 -18.31
C GLU A 425 -26.83 -10.53 -19.13
N PRO A 426 -25.68 -9.83 -19.10
CA PRO A 426 -25.49 -8.65 -19.93
C PRO A 426 -25.44 -9.06 -21.41
N LYS A 427 -26.43 -8.62 -22.19
CA LYS A 427 -26.45 -8.78 -23.65
C LYS A 427 -26.07 -7.46 -24.30
N LEU A 428 -24.91 -7.44 -24.92
CA LEU A 428 -24.50 -6.32 -25.77
C LEU A 428 -25.25 -6.40 -27.10
N VAL A 429 -25.77 -5.27 -27.56
CA VAL A 429 -26.34 -5.13 -28.90
C VAL A 429 -25.21 -5.28 -29.94
N ASP A 430 -25.56 -5.77 -31.14
CA ASP A 430 -24.64 -5.82 -32.28
C ASP A 430 -24.09 -4.41 -32.57
N GLU A 431 -22.79 -4.32 -32.82
CA GLU A 431 -22.09 -3.06 -33.08
C GLU A 431 -22.44 -2.44 -34.44
N LYS A 432 -23.03 -3.21 -35.37
CA LYS A 432 -23.29 -2.78 -36.74
C LYS A 432 -24.06 -1.47 -36.81
N GLY A 433 -23.38 -0.44 -37.30
CA GLY A 433 -23.97 0.87 -37.55
C GLY A 433 -24.22 1.69 -36.29
N LEU A 434 -23.63 1.34 -35.15
CA LEU A 434 -23.68 2.11 -33.90
C LEU A 434 -22.29 2.61 -33.51
N SER A 435 -22.20 3.75 -32.83
CA SER A 435 -20.99 4.08 -32.07
C SER A 435 -20.94 3.22 -30.81
N GLU A 436 -19.78 3.03 -30.20
CA GLU A 436 -19.71 2.25 -28.95
C GLU A 436 -20.58 2.87 -27.85
N ARG A 437 -20.64 4.20 -27.78
CA ARG A 437 -21.58 4.91 -26.91
C ARG A 437 -23.03 4.50 -27.16
N GLN A 438 -23.50 4.60 -28.41
CA GLN A 438 -24.87 4.23 -28.80
C GLN A 438 -25.16 2.76 -28.46
N ARG A 439 -24.19 1.88 -28.74
CA ARG A 439 -24.28 0.45 -28.44
C ARG A 439 -24.42 0.20 -26.94
N ILE A 440 -23.63 0.86 -26.11
CA ILE A 440 -23.70 0.73 -24.64
C ILE A 440 -24.99 1.33 -24.09
N GLU A 441 -25.39 2.52 -24.52
CA GLU A 441 -26.64 3.16 -24.09
C GLU A 441 -27.85 2.27 -24.44
N GLN A 442 -27.89 1.72 -25.65
CA GLN A 442 -28.96 0.80 -26.05
C GLN A 442 -28.93 -0.48 -25.20
N SER A 443 -27.74 -1.07 -24.99
CA SER A 443 -27.56 -2.29 -24.19
C SER A 443 -27.92 -2.12 -22.72
N THR A 444 -27.86 -0.89 -22.20
CA THR A 444 -28.03 -0.59 -20.77
C THR A 444 -29.32 0.18 -20.46
N SER A 445 -30.18 0.38 -21.47
CA SER A 445 -31.46 1.10 -21.36
C SER A 445 -32.54 0.35 -20.59
N GLY A 446 -32.41 -0.97 -20.44
CA GLY A 446 -33.40 -1.81 -19.76
C GLY A 446 -33.53 -1.53 -18.26
N PRO A 447 -34.69 -1.86 -17.64
CA PRO A 447 -34.95 -1.60 -16.22
C PRO A 447 -33.89 -2.19 -15.27
N ALA A 448 -33.38 -3.38 -15.58
CA ALA A 448 -32.37 -4.06 -14.77
C ALA A 448 -30.97 -3.40 -14.81
N CYS A 449 -30.68 -2.58 -15.83
CA CYS A 449 -29.36 -2.01 -16.06
C CYS A 449 -29.32 -0.50 -15.78
N SER A 450 -30.40 0.22 -16.13
CA SER A 450 -30.41 1.68 -16.15
C SER A 450 -30.12 2.34 -14.79
N GLY A 451 -30.44 1.68 -13.67
CA GLY A 451 -30.15 2.21 -12.32
C GLY A 451 -28.67 2.48 -12.10
N CYS A 452 -27.82 1.46 -12.24
CA CYS A 452 -26.37 1.61 -12.09
C CYS A 452 -25.75 2.35 -13.28
N HIS A 453 -26.24 2.11 -14.50
CA HIS A 453 -25.63 2.68 -15.70
C HIS A 453 -25.84 4.19 -15.86
N LYS A 454 -26.87 4.77 -15.24
CA LYS A 454 -26.98 6.25 -15.11
C LYS A 454 -25.80 6.87 -14.36
N VAL A 455 -25.19 6.11 -13.45
CA VAL A 455 -23.99 6.53 -12.70
C VAL A 455 -22.71 6.15 -13.44
N ILE A 456 -22.62 4.93 -13.98
CA ILE A 456 -21.39 4.40 -14.61
C ILE A 456 -21.10 5.07 -15.96
N ASN A 457 -22.10 5.20 -16.83
CA ASN A 457 -21.91 5.56 -18.23
C ASN A 457 -21.25 6.94 -18.41
N PRO A 458 -21.60 7.99 -17.65
CA PRO A 458 -20.88 9.26 -17.72
C PRO A 458 -19.38 9.12 -17.49
N PHE A 459 -18.94 8.36 -16.48
CA PHE A 459 -17.51 8.14 -16.23
C PHE A 459 -16.82 7.26 -17.28
N ALA A 460 -17.59 6.48 -18.03
CA ALA A 460 -17.08 5.69 -19.14
C ALA A 460 -16.82 6.57 -20.38
N PHE A 461 -17.80 7.39 -20.78
CA PHE A 461 -17.81 8.00 -22.11
C PHE A 461 -16.78 9.11 -22.32
N PHE A 462 -16.46 9.89 -21.30
CA PHE A 462 -15.45 10.96 -21.46
C PHE A 462 -14.06 10.43 -21.82
N GLN A 463 -13.79 9.14 -21.60
CA GLN A 463 -12.49 8.52 -21.88
C GLN A 463 -12.40 7.92 -23.29
N GLU A 464 -13.47 7.96 -24.09
CA GLU A 464 -13.53 7.19 -25.35
C GLU A 464 -12.68 7.78 -26.47
N ASN A 465 -12.22 9.03 -26.35
CA ASN A 465 -11.15 9.56 -27.21
C ASN A 465 -9.80 8.87 -27.01
N TYR A 466 -9.65 8.03 -25.98
CA TYR A 466 -8.49 7.18 -25.80
C TYR A 466 -8.84 5.73 -26.17
N ASP A 467 -8.15 5.17 -27.17
CA ASP A 467 -8.33 3.76 -27.54
C ASP A 467 -7.79 2.81 -26.44
N ALA A 468 -7.81 1.49 -26.69
CA ALA A 468 -7.37 0.49 -25.70
C ALA A 468 -5.87 0.61 -25.33
N LEU A 469 -5.04 1.17 -26.21
CA LEU A 469 -3.63 1.49 -25.92
C LEU A 469 -3.44 2.86 -25.29
N GLY A 470 -4.50 3.66 -25.21
CA GLY A 470 -4.46 5.05 -24.78
C GLY A 470 -4.03 6.02 -25.88
N ARG A 471 -4.11 5.65 -27.16
CA ARG A 471 -3.92 6.60 -28.28
C ARG A 471 -5.10 7.52 -28.39
N TRP A 472 -4.83 8.77 -28.78
CA TRP A 472 -5.89 9.71 -29.11
C TRP A 472 -6.59 9.31 -30.41
N ARG A 473 -7.92 9.37 -30.42
CA ARG A 473 -8.78 9.11 -31.57
C ARG A 473 -10.02 10.00 -31.55
N THR A 474 -10.56 10.27 -32.73
CA THR A 474 -11.81 11.04 -32.92
C THR A 474 -12.90 10.24 -33.64
N ILE A 475 -12.55 9.07 -34.17
CA ILE A 475 -13.44 8.17 -34.90
C ILE A 475 -13.31 6.75 -34.33
N GLU A 476 -14.44 6.07 -34.15
CA GLU A 476 -14.53 4.66 -33.79
C GLU A 476 -15.63 3.99 -34.63
N HIS A 477 -15.34 2.80 -35.18
CA HIS A 477 -16.28 2.07 -36.06
C HIS A 477 -16.84 2.94 -37.21
N GLY A 478 -16.00 3.84 -37.74
CA GLY A 478 -16.37 4.78 -38.80
C GLY A 478 -17.29 5.93 -38.37
N LYS A 479 -17.53 6.11 -37.06
CA LYS A 479 -18.36 7.17 -36.49
C LYS A 479 -17.58 8.14 -35.62
N PRO A 480 -17.95 9.43 -35.57
CA PRO A 480 -17.39 10.38 -34.63
C PRO A 480 -17.63 9.96 -33.17
N ILE A 481 -16.63 10.19 -32.33
CA ILE A 481 -16.70 9.95 -30.88
C ILE A 481 -17.34 11.16 -30.19
N ASP A 482 -18.30 10.90 -29.31
CA ASP A 482 -18.90 11.90 -28.41
C ASP A 482 -18.47 11.63 -26.97
N PRO A 483 -17.45 12.35 -26.44
CA PRO A 483 -17.00 12.22 -25.06
C PRO A 483 -17.81 13.07 -24.08
N GLY A 484 -18.88 13.74 -24.54
CA GLY A 484 -19.63 14.67 -23.71
C GLY A 484 -20.35 13.98 -22.55
N ILE A 485 -20.28 14.60 -21.37
CA ILE A 485 -20.89 14.08 -20.14
C ILE A 485 -21.73 15.13 -19.44
N LEU A 486 -22.74 14.65 -18.70
CA LEU A 486 -23.51 15.40 -17.72
C LEU A 486 -23.60 14.55 -16.46
N ILE A 487 -23.10 15.07 -15.36
CA ILE A 487 -23.18 14.44 -14.03
C ILE A 487 -23.83 15.43 -13.08
N ASN A 488 -25.00 15.09 -12.56
CA ASN A 488 -25.81 15.93 -11.67
C ASN A 488 -26.06 15.29 -10.30
N PHE A 489 -25.29 14.25 -9.97
CA PHE A 489 -25.40 13.47 -8.75
C PHE A 489 -24.15 13.54 -7.86
N LEU A 490 -23.23 14.46 -8.16
CA LEU A 490 -22.17 14.82 -7.22
C LEU A 490 -22.76 15.75 -6.17
N ASP A 491 -22.20 15.76 -4.97
CA ASP A 491 -22.59 16.66 -3.87
C ASP A 491 -22.20 18.13 -4.12
N GLU A 492 -21.95 18.50 -5.38
CA GLU A 492 -21.41 19.76 -5.88
C GLU A 492 -22.16 20.18 -7.16
N GLU A 493 -21.75 21.29 -7.78
CA GLU A 493 -22.32 21.77 -9.04
C GLU A 493 -22.28 20.70 -10.15
N PRO A 494 -23.31 20.62 -11.02
CA PRO A 494 -23.32 19.67 -12.11
C PRO A 494 -22.10 19.79 -13.03
N VAL A 495 -21.45 18.67 -13.30
CA VAL A 495 -20.34 18.60 -14.25
C VAL A 495 -20.91 18.38 -15.65
N LYS A 496 -20.74 19.37 -16.53
CA LYS A 496 -21.10 19.28 -17.95
C LYS A 496 -19.93 19.69 -18.82
N THR A 497 -19.51 18.81 -19.72
CA THR A 497 -18.36 19.06 -20.60
C THR A 497 -18.50 18.27 -21.90
N SER A 498 -17.79 18.71 -22.92
CA SER A 498 -17.67 18.08 -24.23
C SER A 498 -16.27 17.55 -24.52
N THR A 499 -15.33 17.59 -23.57
CA THR A 499 -13.95 17.12 -23.80
C THR A 499 -13.43 16.25 -22.64
N PRO A 500 -12.57 15.25 -22.94
CA PRO A 500 -11.94 14.43 -21.91
C PRO A 500 -11.10 15.24 -20.92
N VAL A 501 -10.38 16.25 -21.39
CA VAL A 501 -9.47 17.07 -20.57
C VAL A 501 -10.25 17.91 -19.55
N GLU A 502 -11.31 18.58 -19.98
CA GLU A 502 -12.15 19.35 -19.08
C GLU A 502 -12.89 18.44 -18.08
N ALA A 503 -13.35 17.25 -18.52
CA ALA A 503 -13.89 16.23 -17.61
C ALA A 503 -12.86 15.85 -16.54
N LEU A 504 -11.63 15.48 -16.93
CA LEU A 504 -10.57 15.14 -15.98
C LEU A 504 -10.29 16.29 -14.99
N LYS A 505 -10.24 17.53 -15.48
CA LYS A 505 -10.00 18.72 -14.63
C LYS A 505 -11.10 18.93 -13.60
N LEU A 506 -12.37 18.89 -14.01
CA LEU A 506 -13.53 19.09 -13.14
C LEU A 506 -13.66 17.93 -12.14
N LEU A 507 -13.59 16.69 -12.62
CA LEU A 507 -13.72 15.50 -11.79
C LEU A 507 -12.60 15.40 -10.75
N THR A 508 -11.34 15.67 -11.11
CA THR A 508 -10.21 15.63 -10.15
C THR A 508 -10.13 16.86 -9.24
N SER A 509 -10.93 17.89 -9.49
CA SER A 509 -11.05 19.05 -8.59
C SER A 509 -12.18 18.90 -7.58
N SER A 510 -13.12 17.98 -7.83
CA SER A 510 -14.28 17.71 -6.96
C SER A 510 -13.87 17.24 -5.56
N LEU A 511 -14.70 17.56 -4.56
CA LEU A 511 -14.52 17.08 -3.19
C LEU A 511 -14.71 15.56 -3.10
N MET A 512 -15.58 14.98 -3.93
CA MET A 512 -15.79 13.53 -4.04
C MET A 512 -14.50 12.79 -4.44
N PHE A 513 -13.74 13.35 -5.39
CA PHE A 513 -12.42 12.80 -5.74
C PHE A 513 -11.42 12.92 -4.59
N LYS A 514 -11.34 14.10 -3.96
CA LYS A 514 -10.38 14.39 -2.89
C LYS A 514 -10.62 13.51 -1.65
N GLN A 515 -11.88 13.29 -1.24
CA GLN A 515 -12.20 12.38 -0.14
C GLN A 515 -11.89 10.93 -0.48
N CYS A 516 -12.12 10.51 -1.74
CA CYS A 516 -11.80 9.17 -2.16
C CYS A 516 -10.28 8.93 -2.13
N PHE A 517 -9.49 9.89 -2.60
CA PHE A 517 -8.04 9.82 -2.50
C PHE A 517 -7.57 9.63 -1.05
N VAL A 518 -8.06 10.46 -0.12
CA VAL A 518 -7.76 10.36 1.32
C VAL A 518 -8.13 8.98 1.88
N ARG A 519 -9.30 8.46 1.51
CA ARG A 519 -9.78 7.12 1.90
C ARG A 519 -8.89 6.01 1.36
N GLN A 520 -8.52 6.06 0.08
CA GLN A 520 -7.66 5.07 -0.56
C GLN A 520 -6.25 5.09 0.04
N LEU A 521 -5.72 6.28 0.33
CA LEU A 521 -4.44 6.47 0.99
C LEU A 521 -4.47 5.85 2.40
N PHE A 522 -5.51 6.14 3.19
CA PHE A 522 -5.69 5.53 4.51
C PHE A 522 -5.73 4.00 4.43
N ARG A 523 -6.54 3.42 3.52
CA ARG A 523 -6.66 1.97 3.35
C ARG A 523 -5.32 1.30 3.04
N PHE A 524 -4.57 1.88 2.10
CA PHE A 524 -3.26 1.36 1.71
C PHE A 524 -2.26 1.41 2.87
N TYR A 525 -2.17 2.54 3.58
CA TYR A 525 -1.19 2.69 4.65
C TYR A 525 -1.54 1.90 5.91
N MET A 526 -2.82 1.84 6.28
CA MET A 526 -3.28 1.07 7.45
C MET A 526 -3.32 -0.43 7.18
N GLY A 527 -3.35 -0.84 5.91
CA GLY A 527 -3.45 -2.23 5.48
C GLY A 527 -4.78 -2.86 5.87
N ARG A 528 -5.85 -2.07 5.90
CA ARG A 528 -7.23 -2.49 6.21
C ARG A 528 -8.26 -1.52 5.64
N SER A 529 -9.52 -1.92 5.59
CA SER A 529 -10.63 -1.00 5.31
C SER A 529 -10.88 -0.07 6.49
N GLU A 530 -11.35 1.14 6.23
CA GLU A 530 -11.80 2.08 7.26
C GLU A 530 -13.05 1.58 7.96
N GLU A 531 -13.15 1.94 9.23
CA GLU A 531 -14.31 1.71 10.08
C GLU A 531 -14.95 3.06 10.45
N PRO A 532 -16.20 3.09 10.93
CA PRO A 532 -16.82 4.31 11.43
C PRO A 532 -15.99 5.04 12.50
N SER A 533 -15.18 4.30 13.25
CA SER A 533 -14.27 4.84 14.25
C SER A 533 -13.10 5.66 13.65
N ASP A 534 -12.73 5.42 12.39
CA ASP A 534 -11.68 6.15 11.68
C ASP A 534 -12.16 7.48 11.10
N HIS A 535 -13.47 7.70 11.02
CA HIS A 535 -14.05 8.88 10.38
C HIS A 535 -13.54 10.21 10.96
N PRO A 536 -13.34 10.38 12.29
CA PRO A 536 -12.70 11.60 12.81
C PRO A 536 -11.31 11.88 12.22
N LEU A 537 -10.49 10.85 12.02
CA LEU A 537 -9.17 11.00 11.40
C LEU A 537 -9.29 11.29 9.89
N LEU A 538 -10.13 10.55 9.18
CA LEU A 538 -10.36 10.76 7.74
C LEU A 538 -10.90 12.17 7.45
N ARG A 539 -11.79 12.70 8.31
CA ARG A 539 -12.23 14.11 8.24
C ARG A 539 -11.07 15.06 8.36
N ARG A 540 -10.23 14.88 9.38
CA ARG A 540 -9.06 15.74 9.58
C ARG A 540 -8.09 15.66 8.40
N MET A 541 -7.81 14.46 7.90
CA MET A 541 -6.98 14.25 6.72
C MET A 541 -7.56 14.97 5.49
N LEU A 542 -8.86 14.83 5.22
CA LEU A 542 -9.52 15.50 4.11
C LEU A 542 -9.44 17.02 4.25
N ILE A 543 -9.78 17.55 5.42
CA ILE A 543 -9.78 18.97 5.67
C ILE A 543 -8.37 19.57 5.50
N GLU A 544 -7.34 18.99 6.14
CA GLU A 544 -5.96 19.47 5.97
C GLU A 544 -5.47 19.30 4.52
N PHE A 545 -5.96 18.28 3.80
CA PHE A 545 -5.60 18.05 2.39
C PHE A 545 -6.18 19.08 1.43
N VAL A 546 -7.42 19.54 1.67
CA VAL A 546 -8.09 20.48 0.76
C VAL A 546 -7.96 21.94 1.19
N HIS A 547 -7.61 22.20 2.45
CA HIS A 547 -7.36 23.55 2.93
C HIS A 547 -6.27 24.22 2.08
N ASN A 548 -6.53 25.44 1.61
CA ASN A 548 -5.69 26.22 0.69
C ASN A 548 -5.41 25.57 -0.69
N ASP A 549 -6.14 24.51 -1.06
CA ASP A 549 -5.97 23.74 -2.32
C ASP A 549 -4.54 23.22 -2.57
N GLU A 550 -3.73 23.08 -1.52
CA GLU A 550 -2.33 22.60 -1.64
C GLU A 550 -2.28 21.12 -2.06
N GLN A 551 -3.22 20.30 -1.54
CA GLN A 551 -3.29 18.87 -1.83
C GLN A 551 -1.95 18.14 -1.57
N ASP A 552 -1.23 18.55 -0.52
CA ASP A 552 0.09 18.01 -0.16
C ASP A 552 -0.03 16.58 0.37
N ILE A 553 0.48 15.64 -0.41
CA ILE A 553 0.39 14.20 -0.12
C ILE A 553 1.18 13.84 1.14
N LEU A 554 2.36 14.44 1.34
CA LEU A 554 3.21 14.13 2.49
C LEU A 554 2.56 14.62 3.77
N ARG A 555 1.99 15.83 3.73
CA ARG A 555 1.30 16.41 4.88
C ARG A 555 0.14 15.51 5.31
N THR A 556 -0.68 15.03 4.37
CA THR A 556 -1.77 14.09 4.66
C THR A 556 -1.28 12.80 5.32
N ILE A 557 -0.14 12.25 4.85
CA ILE A 557 0.48 11.06 5.45
C ILE A 557 0.98 11.35 6.88
N GLN A 558 1.58 12.53 7.11
CA GLN A 558 2.05 12.94 8.44
C GLN A 558 0.90 13.09 9.44
N VAL A 559 -0.25 13.63 9.01
CA VAL A 559 -1.47 13.74 9.83
C VAL A 559 -1.93 12.36 10.29
N MET A 560 -2.00 11.39 9.37
CA MET A 560 -2.35 10.01 9.69
C MET A 560 -1.32 9.36 10.65
N ALA A 561 -0.02 9.52 10.38
CA ALA A 561 1.04 8.90 11.15
C ALA A 561 1.14 9.40 12.60
N SER A 562 0.71 10.64 12.83
CA SER A 562 0.72 11.28 14.15
C SER A 562 -0.57 11.02 14.96
N SER A 563 -1.49 10.22 14.41
CA SER A 563 -2.80 9.98 15.03
C SER A 563 -2.79 8.84 16.05
N ASP A 564 -3.80 8.84 16.93
CA ASP A 564 -4.05 7.75 17.88
C ASP A 564 -4.25 6.39 17.18
N ARG A 565 -4.61 6.37 15.89
CA ARG A 565 -4.72 5.14 15.08
C ARG A 565 -3.38 4.44 14.86
N ILE A 566 -2.26 5.16 14.96
CA ILE A 566 -0.91 4.58 14.93
C ILE A 566 -0.33 4.46 16.33
N VAL A 567 -0.57 5.44 17.20
CA VAL A 567 0.13 5.58 18.47
C VAL A 567 -0.41 4.68 19.59
N ARG A 568 -1.71 4.34 19.55
CA ARG A 568 -2.41 3.74 20.70
C ARG A 568 -3.15 2.46 20.36
N ARG A 569 -3.18 1.51 21.30
CA ARG A 569 -4.00 0.29 21.28
C ARG A 569 -4.73 0.10 22.61
N GLN A 570 -5.85 -0.62 22.60
CA GLN A 570 -6.55 -1.07 23.81
C GLN A 570 -6.80 -2.58 23.78
#